data_AF-A0A847ISS7-F1
#
_entry.id   AF-A0A847ISS7-F1
#
_cell.length_a   1.000
_cell.length_b   1.000
_cell.length_c   1.000
_cell.angle_alpha   90.00
_cell.angle_beta   90.00
_cell.angle_gamma   90.00
#
_symmetry.space_group_name_H-M   'P 1'
#
loop_
_entity.id
_entity.type
_entity.pdbx_description
1 polymer ?
#
loop_
_entity_poly.entity_id
_entity_poly.type
_entity_poly.pdbx_seq_one_letter_code
_entity_poly.pdbx_strand_id
1 'polypeptide(L)'
;MMNNYEFIIAGLPQLALDFQSGSFDIEELTDSLRAMLGKKDNRLLDWLDRGLKAKFMNIHFYRAVQRCNNSFIRDYFSFDQEIRNIIAAYTARSYGSSPGDHLVGDSVLTRQLVQSRADDFKLEFITEYATVLNRIMQLKDPLEREQKIDSLRWEKASELCTFHYLDIHVILAFLLKASLVARWARLDKETGTRMFRELVDEVKGTYKAIKNNYANTNHR
;
A
#
# COMPACT_ATOMS: atom_id res chain seq x y z
N MET A 1 24.81 8.84 -8.34
CA MET A 1 24.47 7.95 -9.47
C MET A 1 23.02 8.21 -9.83
N MET A 2 22.73 8.34 -11.12
CA MET A 2 21.36 8.38 -11.63
C MET A 2 20.81 6.96 -11.51
N ASN A 3 19.65 6.78 -10.89
CA ASN A 3 19.08 5.45 -10.70
C ASN A 3 18.59 4.93 -12.04
N ASN A 4 18.94 3.68 -12.34
CA ASN A 4 18.56 3.05 -13.58
C ASN A 4 17.27 2.24 -13.38
N TYR A 5 16.15 2.96 -13.26
CA TYR A 5 14.85 2.36 -12.98
C TYR A 5 14.47 1.30 -14.02
N GLU A 6 14.87 1.46 -15.28
CA GLU A 6 14.66 0.47 -16.34
C GLU A 6 15.25 -0.89 -15.98
N PHE A 7 16.50 -0.90 -15.50
CA PHE A 7 17.19 -2.14 -15.15
C PHE A 7 16.62 -2.75 -13.87
N ILE A 8 16.29 -1.91 -12.88
CA ILE A 8 15.69 -2.37 -11.62
C ILE A 8 14.32 -3.00 -11.90
N ILE A 9 13.47 -2.30 -12.67
CA ILE A 9 12.10 -2.75 -12.98
C ILE A 9 12.13 -4.00 -13.86
N ALA A 10 13.06 -4.10 -14.82
CA ALA A 10 13.26 -5.32 -15.58
C ALA A 10 13.72 -6.51 -14.73
N GLY A 11 14.41 -6.25 -13.61
CA GLY A 11 14.84 -7.27 -12.65
C GLY A 11 13.81 -7.68 -11.61
N LEU A 12 12.72 -6.91 -11.43
CA LEU A 12 11.68 -7.21 -10.43
C LEU A 12 11.05 -8.61 -10.55
N PRO A 13 10.80 -9.19 -11.75
CA PRO A 13 10.30 -10.56 -11.85
C PRO A 13 11.23 -11.58 -11.19
N GLN A 14 12.54 -11.41 -11.33
CA GLN A 14 13.53 -12.30 -10.73
C GLN A 14 13.57 -12.08 -9.21
N LEU A 15 13.64 -10.82 -8.77
CA LEU A 15 13.62 -10.48 -7.35
C LEU A 15 12.37 -11.00 -6.63
N ALA A 16 11.21 -11.02 -7.30
CA ALA A 16 10.00 -11.61 -6.76
C ALA A 16 10.14 -13.13 -6.55
N LEU A 17 10.76 -13.85 -7.49
CA LEU A 17 11.01 -15.29 -7.36
C LEU A 17 12.01 -15.59 -6.23
N ASP A 18 13.06 -14.78 -6.11
CA ASP A 18 14.05 -14.90 -5.05
C ASP A 18 13.39 -14.64 -3.69
N PHE A 19 12.55 -13.59 -3.60
CA PHE A 19 11.72 -13.27 -2.43
C PHE A 19 10.84 -14.45 -1.98
N GLN A 20 10.15 -15.12 -2.89
CA GLN A 20 9.36 -16.31 -2.53
C GLN A 20 10.25 -17.46 -2.05
N SER A 21 11.38 -17.70 -2.73
CA SER A 21 12.31 -18.79 -2.41
C SER A 21 12.95 -18.60 -1.03
N GLY A 22 13.18 -17.35 -0.61
CA GLY A 22 13.60 -16.94 0.73
C GLY A 22 12.49 -16.99 1.78
N SER A 23 11.40 -17.74 1.57
CA SER A 23 10.25 -17.80 2.49
C SER A 23 9.53 -16.46 2.68
N PHE A 24 9.44 -15.66 1.60
CA PHE A 24 8.88 -14.31 1.63
C PHE A 24 9.65 -13.36 2.55
N ASP A 25 10.99 -13.37 2.44
CA ASP A 25 11.87 -12.47 3.18
C ASP A 25 11.81 -11.04 2.63
N ILE A 26 10.99 -10.22 3.28
CA ILE A 26 10.82 -8.81 2.94
C ILE A 26 12.07 -7.97 3.24
N GLU A 27 12.89 -8.37 4.22
CA GLU A 27 14.09 -7.63 4.60
C GLU A 27 15.17 -7.80 3.52
N GLU A 28 15.42 -9.04 3.10
CA GLU A 28 16.36 -9.36 2.02
C GLU A 28 15.95 -8.69 0.69
N LEU A 29 14.64 -8.71 0.36
CA LEU A 29 14.13 -8.02 -0.82
C LEU A 29 14.36 -6.50 -0.73
N THR A 30 14.11 -5.91 0.44
CA THR A 30 14.32 -4.47 0.67
C THR A 30 15.79 -4.10 0.53
N ASP A 31 16.70 -4.90 1.09
CA ASP A 31 18.14 -4.66 1.02
C ASP A 31 18.68 -4.81 -0.40
N SER A 32 18.17 -5.78 -1.16
CA SER A 32 18.48 -5.93 -2.59
C SER A 32 18.07 -4.69 -3.39
N LEU A 33 16.87 -4.16 -3.16
CA LEU A 33 16.42 -2.91 -3.78
C LEU A 33 17.28 -1.71 -3.35
N ARG A 34 17.65 -1.63 -2.06
CA ARG A 34 18.50 -0.55 -1.52
C ARG A 34 19.88 -0.51 -2.15
N ALA A 35 20.45 -1.67 -2.45
CA ALA A 35 21.75 -1.79 -3.09
C ALA A 35 21.75 -1.23 -4.53
N MET A 36 20.61 -1.29 -5.22
CA MET A 36 20.45 -0.79 -6.58
C MET A 36 20.02 0.69 -6.65
N LEU A 37 19.51 1.24 -5.55
CA LEU A 37 18.97 2.59 -5.48
C LEU A 37 19.95 3.59 -4.85
N GLY A 38 19.93 4.81 -5.37
CA GLY A 38 20.66 5.94 -4.82
C GLY A 38 20.08 6.46 -3.50
N LYS A 39 20.89 7.25 -2.78
CA LYS A 39 20.55 7.78 -1.42
C LYS A 39 19.21 8.49 -1.33
N LYS A 40 18.77 9.21 -2.37
CA LYS A 40 17.48 9.92 -2.36
C LYS A 40 16.30 8.95 -2.34
N ASP A 41 16.39 7.85 -3.07
CA ASP A 41 15.32 6.86 -3.18
C ASP A 41 15.33 5.90 -2.00
N ASN A 42 16.50 5.58 -1.46
CA ASN A 42 16.57 4.82 -0.21
C ASN A 42 15.84 5.52 0.94
N ARG A 43 15.82 6.86 0.96
CA ARG A 43 14.98 7.61 1.91
C ARG A 43 13.48 7.40 1.69
N LEU A 44 13.05 7.14 0.46
CA LEU A 44 11.64 6.82 0.15
C LEU A 44 11.30 5.40 0.62
N LEU A 45 12.22 4.45 0.46
CA LEU A 45 12.09 3.12 1.04
C LEU A 45 12.02 3.19 2.57
N ASP A 46 12.81 4.05 3.22
CA ASP A 46 12.73 4.28 4.67
C ASP A 46 11.37 4.85 5.10
N TRP A 47 10.78 5.75 4.31
CA TRP A 47 9.42 6.24 4.58
C TRP A 47 8.39 5.12 4.50
N LEU A 48 8.48 4.28 3.46
CA LEU A 48 7.58 3.16 3.26
C LEU A 48 7.71 2.15 4.41
N ASP A 49 8.93 1.68 4.71
CA ASP A 49 9.21 0.73 5.79
C ASP A 49 8.71 1.23 7.15
N ARG A 50 8.93 2.51 7.47
CA ARG A 50 8.43 3.11 8.71
C ARG A 50 6.90 3.11 8.74
N GLY A 51 6.25 3.57 7.68
CA GLY A 51 4.79 3.68 7.66
C GLY A 51 4.06 2.34 7.65
N LEU A 52 4.72 1.25 7.26
CA LEU A 52 4.17 -0.10 7.36
C LEU A 52 4.23 -0.69 8.77
N LYS A 53 5.00 -0.08 9.68
CA LYS A 53 5.15 -0.55 11.06
C LYS A 53 4.22 0.21 12.00
N ALA A 54 3.36 -0.53 12.70
CA ALA A 54 2.33 0.02 13.60
C ALA A 54 2.85 1.08 14.59
N LYS A 55 4.06 0.90 15.13
CA LYS A 55 4.67 1.85 16.10
C LYS A 55 4.87 3.26 15.57
N PHE A 56 4.93 3.45 14.25
CA PHE A 56 5.07 4.76 13.62
C PHE A 56 3.73 5.35 13.17
N MET A 57 2.61 4.65 13.32
CA MET A 57 1.28 5.11 12.88
C MET A 57 0.69 6.11 13.88
N ASN A 58 1.26 7.32 13.91
CA ASN A 58 0.82 8.40 14.79
C ASN A 58 0.76 9.74 14.04
N ILE A 59 0.18 10.74 14.69
CA ILE A 59 -0.03 12.06 14.09
C ILE A 59 1.27 12.72 13.61
N HIS A 60 2.41 12.48 14.28
CA HIS A 60 3.68 13.06 13.90
C HIS A 60 4.22 12.45 12.61
N PHE A 61 4.08 11.14 12.45
CA PHE A 61 4.44 10.45 11.21
C PHE A 61 3.63 10.97 10.04
N TYR A 62 2.29 10.96 10.15
CA TYR A 62 1.43 11.40 9.05
C TYR A 62 1.66 12.87 8.70
N ARG A 63 1.87 13.75 9.69
CA ARG A 63 2.26 15.15 9.44
C ARG A 63 3.60 15.29 8.73
N ALA A 64 4.57 14.42 9.05
CA ALA A 64 5.88 14.44 8.39
C ALA A 64 5.81 13.91 6.96
N VAL A 65 5.03 12.85 6.73
CA VAL A 65 4.71 12.32 5.39
C VAL A 65 4.15 13.41 4.48
N GLN A 66 3.23 14.26 4.95
CA GLN A 66 2.66 15.34 4.13
C GLN A 66 3.70 16.33 3.58
N ARG A 67 4.90 16.40 4.18
CA ARG A 67 6.00 17.24 3.72
C ARG A 67 6.98 16.50 2.80
N CYS A 68 6.71 15.23 2.48
CA CYS A 68 7.54 14.45 1.57
C CYS A 68 7.33 14.92 0.12
N ASN A 69 8.42 15.07 -0.63
CA ASN A 69 8.36 15.56 -2.01
C ASN A 69 7.79 14.50 -2.98
N ASN A 70 7.82 13.22 -2.63
CA ASN A 70 7.32 12.15 -3.48
C ASN A 70 5.81 11.95 -3.29
N SER A 71 5.04 12.01 -4.38
CA SER A 71 3.58 11.88 -4.34
C SER A 71 3.12 10.50 -3.89
N PHE A 72 3.75 9.41 -4.33
CA PHE A 72 3.40 8.05 -3.88
C PHE A 72 3.38 7.94 -2.36
N ILE A 73 4.44 8.40 -1.68
CA ILE A 73 4.53 8.37 -0.22
C ILE A 73 3.44 9.23 0.42
N ARG A 74 3.22 10.46 -0.06
CA ARG A 74 2.17 11.33 0.52
C ARG A 74 0.79 10.73 0.34
N ASP A 75 0.46 10.34 -0.88
CA ASP A 75 -0.89 10.00 -1.29
C ASP A 75 -1.27 8.63 -0.70
N TYR A 76 -0.35 7.65 -0.72
CA TYR A 76 -0.57 6.35 -0.09
C TYR A 76 -0.79 6.45 1.42
N PHE A 77 0.03 7.22 2.13
CA PHE A 77 -0.12 7.33 3.57
C PHE A 77 -1.25 8.27 4.01
N SER A 78 -1.72 9.16 3.14
CA SER A 78 -2.98 9.90 3.36
C SER A 78 -4.17 8.94 3.31
N PHE A 79 -4.21 8.11 2.27
CA PHE A 79 -5.18 7.02 2.13
C PHE A 79 -5.11 6.05 3.32
N ASP A 80 -3.92 5.60 3.69
CA ASP A 80 -3.72 4.64 4.79
C ASP A 80 -4.23 5.21 6.13
N GLN A 81 -3.96 6.49 6.41
CA GLN A 81 -4.49 7.16 7.61
C GLN A 81 -6.02 7.19 7.61
N GLU A 82 -6.61 7.53 6.46
CA GLU A 82 -8.06 7.62 6.29
C GLU A 82 -8.74 6.28 6.52
N ILE A 83 -8.33 5.22 5.81
CA ILE A 83 -8.96 3.91 5.98
C ILE A 83 -8.79 3.38 7.41
N ARG A 84 -7.65 3.64 8.05
CA ARG A 84 -7.40 3.24 9.45
C ARG A 84 -8.32 3.95 10.41
N ASN A 85 -8.52 5.26 10.25
CA ASN A 85 -9.46 6.01 11.07
C ASN A 85 -10.89 5.50 10.91
N ILE A 86 -11.31 5.19 9.68
CA ILE A 86 -12.64 4.64 9.41
C ILE A 86 -12.79 3.26 10.09
N ILE A 87 -11.84 2.34 9.87
CA ILE A 87 -11.85 1.00 10.48
C ILE A 87 -11.85 1.10 12.01
N ALA A 88 -11.03 1.98 12.58
CA ALA A 88 -10.96 2.21 14.02
C ALA A 88 -12.29 2.71 14.58
N ALA A 89 -12.97 3.62 13.88
CA ALA A 89 -14.27 4.13 14.29
C ALA A 89 -15.37 3.04 14.27
N TYR A 90 -15.46 2.26 13.18
CA TYR A 90 -16.37 1.11 13.11
C TYR A 90 -16.09 0.10 14.21
N THR A 91 -14.81 -0.20 14.44
CA THR A 91 -14.38 -1.15 15.47
C THR A 91 -14.73 -0.64 16.86
N ALA A 92 -14.40 0.60 17.20
CA ALA A 92 -14.73 1.22 18.48
C ALA A 92 -16.24 1.16 18.76
N ARG A 93 -17.06 1.51 17.77
CA ARG A 93 -18.52 1.45 17.90
C ARG A 93 -19.03 0.03 18.11
N SER A 94 -18.46 -0.96 17.41
CA SER A 94 -18.84 -2.37 17.58
C SER A 94 -18.57 -2.90 18.99
N TYR A 95 -17.61 -2.30 19.70
CA TYR A 95 -17.28 -2.62 21.09
C TYR A 95 -17.91 -1.67 22.11
N GLY A 96 -18.75 -0.72 21.68
CA GLY A 96 -19.39 0.27 22.57
C GLY A 96 -18.47 1.39 23.07
N SER A 97 -17.29 1.55 22.47
CA SER A 97 -16.34 2.61 22.78
C SER A 97 -16.54 3.85 21.91
N SER A 98 -16.09 5.00 22.40
CA SER A 98 -16.04 6.24 21.61
C SER A 98 -14.96 6.14 20.52
N PRO A 99 -15.25 6.50 19.25
CA PRO A 99 -14.24 6.53 18.19
C PRO A 99 -13.04 7.43 18.52
N GLY A 100 -13.27 8.56 19.20
CA GLY A 100 -12.31 9.65 19.35
C GLY A 100 -10.95 9.24 19.92
N ASP A 101 -10.92 8.28 20.84
CA ASP A 101 -9.69 7.81 21.51
C ASP A 101 -8.80 6.94 20.59
N HIS A 102 -9.35 6.55 19.44
CA HIS A 102 -8.71 5.61 18.51
C HIS A 102 -8.37 6.24 17.15
N LEU A 103 -8.69 7.53 16.96
CA LEU A 103 -8.40 8.24 15.70
C LEU A 103 -7.05 8.93 15.74
N VAL A 104 -6.40 8.98 14.58
CA VAL A 104 -5.14 9.67 14.38
C VAL A 104 -5.35 10.92 13.53
N GLY A 105 -5.00 12.07 14.09
CA GLY A 105 -5.09 13.37 13.40
C GLY A 105 -6.39 14.12 13.66
N ASP A 106 -6.48 15.31 13.06
CA ASP A 106 -7.66 16.17 13.12
C ASP A 106 -7.99 16.64 11.70
N SER A 107 -9.06 16.09 11.13
CA SER A 107 -9.52 16.35 9.78
C SER A 107 -11.05 16.38 9.72
N VAL A 108 -11.59 16.78 8.57
CA VAL A 108 -13.05 16.73 8.34
C VAL A 108 -13.58 15.31 8.57
N LEU A 109 -12.84 14.30 8.10
CA LEU A 109 -13.14 12.89 8.32
C LEU A 109 -13.18 12.53 9.82
N THR A 110 -12.13 12.83 10.60
CA THR A 110 -12.10 12.41 12.01
C THR A 110 -13.19 13.11 12.83
N ARG A 111 -13.47 14.38 12.56
CA ARG A 111 -14.58 15.10 13.21
C ARG A 111 -15.94 14.48 12.89
N GLN A 112 -16.18 14.11 11.62
CA GLN A 112 -17.40 13.41 11.24
C GLN A 112 -17.52 12.04 11.93
N LEU A 113 -16.43 11.27 12.01
CA LEU A 113 -16.41 9.97 12.68
C LEU A 113 -16.76 10.07 14.17
N VAL A 114 -16.34 11.14 14.86
CA VAL A 114 -16.69 11.36 16.27
C VAL A 114 -18.13 11.84 16.46
N GLN A 115 -18.62 12.74 15.60
CA GLN A 115 -19.91 13.40 15.79
C GLN A 115 -21.10 12.58 15.28
N SER A 116 -20.91 11.80 14.21
CA SER A 116 -22.00 11.11 13.53
C SER A 116 -22.57 9.99 14.38
N ARG A 117 -23.90 9.93 14.50
CA ARG A 117 -24.64 8.83 15.17
C ARG A 117 -25.17 7.79 14.20
N ALA A 118 -25.03 7.99 12.89
CA ALA A 118 -25.47 7.04 11.88
C ALA A 118 -24.49 5.86 11.81
N ASP A 119 -25.00 4.65 11.54
CA ASP A 119 -24.21 3.42 11.51
C ASP A 119 -23.07 3.46 10.49
N ASP A 120 -23.27 4.16 9.37
CA ASP A 120 -22.30 4.36 8.28
C ASP A 120 -21.46 5.64 8.40
N PHE A 121 -21.62 6.38 9.50
CA PHE A 121 -21.00 7.67 9.78
C PHE A 121 -21.31 8.80 8.75
N LYS A 122 -22.09 8.55 7.69
CA LYS A 122 -22.37 9.51 6.60
C LYS A 122 -21.11 10.09 5.95
N LEU A 123 -20.25 9.21 5.44
CA LEU A 123 -18.94 9.55 4.88
C LEU A 123 -18.94 9.71 3.36
N GLU A 124 -20.06 9.47 2.68
CA GLU A 124 -20.16 9.40 1.21
C GLU A 124 -19.75 10.70 0.49
N PHE A 125 -19.87 11.85 1.16
CA PHE A 125 -19.44 13.15 0.62
C PHE A 125 -18.04 13.57 1.10
N ILE A 126 -17.39 12.77 1.95
CA ILE A 126 -16.06 13.06 2.52
C ILE A 126 -15.00 12.20 1.85
N THR A 127 -15.32 10.93 1.56
CA THR A 127 -14.36 9.94 1.07
C THR A 127 -14.98 8.97 0.10
N GLU A 128 -14.24 8.65 -0.96
CA GLU A 128 -14.63 7.64 -1.96
C GLU A 128 -14.66 6.22 -1.36
N TYR A 129 -13.95 5.98 -0.26
CA TYR A 129 -13.85 4.67 0.37
C TYR A 129 -15.02 4.36 1.31
N ALA A 130 -15.95 5.30 1.51
CA ALA A 130 -17.04 5.19 2.49
C ALA A 130 -17.90 3.94 2.27
N THR A 131 -18.43 3.78 1.05
CA THR A 131 -19.35 2.68 0.73
C THR A 131 -18.66 1.32 0.80
N VAL A 132 -17.44 1.22 0.29
CA VAL A 132 -16.69 -0.05 0.29
C VAL A 132 -16.28 -0.45 1.71
N LEU A 133 -15.78 0.49 2.52
CA LEU A 133 -15.41 0.20 3.91
C LEU A 133 -16.63 -0.13 4.76
N ASN A 134 -17.75 0.56 4.59
CA ASN A 134 -19.00 0.20 5.29
C ASN A 134 -19.40 -1.26 5.01
N ARG A 135 -19.36 -1.67 3.74
CA ARG A 135 -19.67 -3.05 3.34
C ARG A 135 -18.68 -4.04 3.96
N ILE A 136 -17.38 -3.75 3.93
CA ILE A 136 -16.35 -4.60 4.53
C ILE A 136 -16.59 -4.75 6.03
N MET A 137 -16.86 -3.66 6.74
CA MET A 137 -17.04 -3.69 8.20
C MET A 137 -18.27 -4.47 8.65
N GLN A 138 -19.25 -4.70 7.77
CA GLN A 138 -20.42 -5.54 8.02
C GLN A 138 -20.16 -7.04 7.84
N LEU A 139 -19.02 -7.44 7.25
CA LEU A 139 -18.67 -8.85 7.09
C LEU A 139 -18.42 -9.49 8.47
N LYS A 140 -18.95 -10.70 8.65
CA LYS A 140 -18.85 -11.42 9.93
C LYS A 140 -17.46 -12.01 10.15
N ASP A 141 -16.82 -12.50 9.10
CA ASP A 141 -15.51 -13.12 9.18
C ASP A 141 -14.41 -12.04 9.30
N PRO A 142 -13.66 -11.99 10.42
CA PRO A 142 -12.54 -11.08 10.57
C PRO A 142 -11.43 -11.29 9.53
N LEU A 143 -11.22 -12.53 9.08
CA LEU A 143 -10.20 -12.83 8.09
C LEU A 143 -10.59 -12.25 6.72
N GLU A 144 -11.85 -12.43 6.32
CA GLU A 144 -12.39 -11.83 5.09
C GLU A 144 -12.31 -10.30 5.12
N ARG A 145 -12.57 -9.67 6.27
CA ARG A 145 -12.39 -8.21 6.44
C ARG A 145 -10.96 -7.79 6.18
N GLU A 146 -9.99 -8.45 6.83
CA GLU A 146 -8.57 -8.17 6.63
C GLU A 146 -8.15 -8.35 5.16
N GLN A 147 -8.63 -9.41 4.48
CA GLN A 147 -8.34 -9.64 3.07
C GLN A 147 -8.86 -8.49 2.20
N LYS A 148 -10.12 -8.06 2.41
CA LYS A 148 -10.72 -6.97 1.63
C LYS A 148 -10.06 -5.63 1.90
N ILE A 149 -9.64 -5.35 3.14
CA ILE A 149 -8.87 -4.14 3.48
C ILE A 149 -7.52 -4.16 2.77
N ASP A 150 -6.84 -5.29 2.72
CA ASP A 150 -5.56 -5.40 1.99
C ASP A 150 -5.73 -5.35 0.48
N SER A 151 -6.84 -5.83 -0.07
CA SER A 151 -7.18 -5.60 -1.48
C SER A 151 -7.30 -4.10 -1.78
N LEU A 152 -7.95 -3.31 -0.91
CA LEU A 152 -7.98 -1.84 -1.07
C LEU A 152 -6.58 -1.22 -1.04
N ARG A 153 -5.69 -1.70 -0.15
CA ARG A 153 -4.29 -1.23 -0.10
C ARG A 153 -3.53 -1.57 -1.38
N TRP A 154 -3.76 -2.76 -1.91
CA TRP A 154 -3.17 -3.23 -3.17
C TRP A 154 -3.65 -2.40 -4.35
N GLU A 155 -4.96 -2.19 -4.47
CA GLU A 155 -5.60 -1.39 -5.51
C GLU A 155 -5.10 0.05 -5.48
N LYS A 156 -5.00 0.66 -4.29
CA LYS A 156 -4.45 2.02 -4.18
C LYS A 156 -2.99 2.09 -4.64
N ALA A 157 -2.18 1.08 -4.32
CA ALA A 157 -0.81 1.02 -4.80
C ALA A 157 -0.74 0.95 -6.34
N SER A 158 -1.63 0.19 -6.98
CA SER A 158 -1.76 0.14 -8.44
C SER A 158 -2.20 1.48 -9.02
N GLU A 159 -3.23 2.10 -8.43
CA GLU A 159 -3.78 3.39 -8.86
C GLU A 159 -2.73 4.49 -8.84
N LEU A 160 -1.92 4.57 -7.77
CA LEU A 160 -0.83 5.53 -7.65
C LEU A 160 0.32 5.31 -8.64
N CYS A 161 0.34 4.14 -9.30
CA CYS A 161 1.26 3.85 -10.41
C CYS A 161 0.64 4.07 -11.79
N THR A 162 -0.61 4.57 -11.88
CA THR A 162 -1.19 4.91 -13.18
C THR A 162 -0.31 5.94 -13.87
N PHE A 163 0.10 5.66 -15.11
CA PHE A 163 1.05 6.45 -15.91
C PHE A 163 2.51 6.47 -15.39
N HIS A 164 2.84 5.68 -14.37
CA HIS A 164 4.19 5.45 -13.91
C HIS A 164 4.71 4.11 -14.44
N TYR A 165 5.70 4.15 -15.34
CA TYR A 165 6.22 2.95 -16.00
C TYR A 165 7.65 2.60 -15.58
N LEU A 166 8.51 3.61 -15.42
CA LEU A 166 9.95 3.44 -15.27
C LEU A 166 10.53 4.42 -14.22
N ASP A 167 9.93 4.43 -13.04
CA ASP A 167 10.35 5.31 -11.95
C ASP A 167 10.18 4.67 -10.57
N ILE A 168 10.49 5.48 -9.54
CA ILE A 168 10.45 5.06 -8.15
C ILE A 168 9.06 4.65 -7.66
N HIS A 169 7.96 5.13 -8.26
CA HIS A 169 6.61 4.75 -7.84
C HIS A 169 6.36 3.26 -8.07
N VAL A 170 6.80 2.73 -9.21
CA VAL A 170 6.69 1.29 -9.52
C VAL A 170 7.42 0.44 -8.49
N ILE A 171 8.61 0.87 -8.06
CA ILE A 171 9.41 0.14 -7.06
C ILE A 171 8.75 0.24 -5.67
N LEU A 172 8.23 1.41 -5.30
CA LEU A 172 7.52 1.60 -4.03
C LEU A 172 6.23 0.76 -3.97
N ALA A 173 5.45 0.73 -5.04
CA ALA A 173 4.26 -0.10 -5.14
C ALA A 173 4.58 -1.58 -5.09
N PHE A 174 5.63 -2.02 -5.79
CA PHE A 174 6.09 -3.40 -5.73
C PHE A 174 6.48 -3.79 -4.29
N LEU A 175 7.29 -2.97 -3.62
CA LEU A 175 7.72 -3.26 -2.25
C LEU A 175 6.56 -3.26 -1.26
N LEU A 176 5.62 -2.33 -1.41
CA LEU A 176 4.39 -2.29 -0.62
C LEU A 176 3.58 -3.58 -0.81
N LYS A 177 3.33 -4.00 -2.05
CA LYS A 177 2.58 -5.23 -2.34
C LYS A 177 3.31 -6.48 -1.86
N ALA A 178 4.63 -6.55 -2.02
CA ALA A 178 5.45 -7.62 -1.47
C ALA A 178 5.31 -7.71 0.05
N SER A 179 5.21 -6.57 0.76
CA SER A 179 4.96 -6.56 2.21
C SER A 179 3.60 -7.16 2.58
N LEU A 180 2.55 -6.93 1.76
CA LEU A 180 1.23 -7.55 1.94
C LEU A 180 1.30 -9.07 1.70
N VAL A 181 2.01 -9.50 0.65
CA VAL A 181 2.27 -10.93 0.37
C VAL A 181 2.98 -11.58 1.55
N ALA A 182 4.05 -10.98 2.07
CA ALA A 182 4.79 -11.51 3.22
C ALA A 182 3.92 -11.62 4.48
N ARG A 183 3.07 -10.62 4.73
CA ARG A 183 2.10 -10.64 5.84
C ARG A 183 1.14 -11.82 5.70
N TRP A 184 0.54 -11.99 4.52
CA TRP A 184 -0.40 -13.08 4.27
C TRP A 184 0.26 -14.44 4.26
N ALA A 185 1.45 -14.60 3.69
CA ALA A 185 2.16 -15.87 3.70
C ALA A 185 2.46 -16.40 5.12
N ARG A 186 2.62 -15.50 6.10
CA ARG A 186 2.78 -15.84 7.51
C ARG A 186 1.46 -16.21 8.21
N LEU A 187 0.34 -15.65 7.76
CA LEU A 187 -1.00 -15.85 8.36
C LEU A 187 -1.76 -17.02 7.72
N ASP A 188 -1.77 -17.06 6.39
CA ASP A 188 -2.39 -18.09 5.57
C ASP A 188 -1.56 -18.30 4.28
N LYS A 189 -0.90 -19.46 4.21
CA LYS A 189 0.01 -19.81 3.11
C LYS A 189 -0.69 -19.83 1.75
N GLU A 190 -1.96 -20.23 1.71
CA GLU A 190 -2.72 -20.29 0.45
C GLU A 190 -2.98 -18.88 -0.10
N THR A 191 -3.49 -17.98 0.74
CA THR A 191 -3.69 -16.57 0.38
C THR A 191 -2.37 -15.90 0.01
N GLY A 192 -1.30 -16.10 0.79
CA GLY A 192 0.02 -15.57 0.47
C GLY A 192 0.53 -16.04 -0.89
N THR A 193 0.36 -17.32 -1.21
CA THR A 193 0.76 -17.88 -2.52
C THR A 193 -0.08 -17.31 -3.67
N ARG A 194 -1.38 -17.12 -3.46
CA ARG A 194 -2.27 -16.48 -4.44
C ARG A 194 -1.85 -15.03 -4.72
N MET A 195 -1.66 -14.23 -3.67
CA MET A 195 -1.22 -12.83 -3.80
C MET A 195 0.18 -12.73 -4.42
N PHE A 196 1.06 -13.69 -4.16
CA PHE A 196 2.36 -13.75 -4.81
C PHE A 196 2.25 -13.94 -6.33
N ARG A 197 1.38 -14.82 -6.81
CA ARG A 197 1.16 -15.01 -8.25
C ARG A 197 0.67 -13.70 -8.90
N GLU A 198 -0.25 -13.03 -8.24
CA GLU A 198 -0.75 -11.71 -8.66
C GLU A 198 0.37 -10.67 -8.74
N LEU A 199 1.26 -10.61 -7.72
CA LEU A 199 2.44 -9.73 -7.74
C LEU A 199 3.32 -10.01 -8.96
N VAL A 200 3.65 -11.27 -9.21
CA VAL A 200 4.52 -11.69 -10.31
C VAL A 200 3.89 -11.36 -11.67
N ASP A 201 2.59 -11.57 -11.81
CA ASP A 201 1.87 -11.30 -13.06
C ASP A 201 1.80 -9.81 -13.37
N GLU A 202 1.56 -8.95 -12.37
CA GLU A 202 1.58 -7.49 -12.54
C GLU A 202 2.96 -6.97 -12.97
N VAL A 203 4.03 -7.48 -12.34
CA VAL A 203 5.40 -7.08 -12.66
C VAL A 203 5.78 -7.55 -14.07
N LYS A 204 5.43 -8.79 -14.45
CA LYS A 204 5.63 -9.30 -15.81
C LYS A 204 4.80 -8.54 -16.85
N GLY A 205 3.57 -8.15 -16.50
CA GLY A 205 2.69 -7.36 -17.35
C GLY A 205 3.29 -5.99 -17.66
N THR A 206 3.76 -5.30 -16.62
CA THR A 206 4.49 -4.02 -16.74
C THR A 206 5.70 -4.16 -17.66
N TYR A 207 6.52 -5.20 -17.47
CA TYR A 207 7.67 -5.48 -18.33
C TYR A 207 7.30 -5.73 -19.80
N LYS A 208 6.24 -6.51 -20.07
CA LYS A 208 5.78 -6.77 -21.45
C LYS A 208 5.26 -5.50 -22.13
N ALA A 209 4.52 -4.65 -21.41
CA ALA A 209 4.02 -3.39 -21.93
C ALA A 209 5.17 -2.44 -22.32
N ILE A 210 6.18 -2.35 -21.45
CA ILE A 210 7.43 -1.60 -21.70
C ILE A 210 8.10 -2.14 -22.98
N LYS A 211 8.39 -3.45 -23.06
CA LYS A 211 9.06 -4.06 -24.21
C LYS A 211 8.34 -3.80 -25.55
N ASN A 212 7.02 -3.89 -25.57
CA ASN A 212 6.23 -3.67 -26.77
C ASN A 212 6.27 -2.21 -27.24
N ASN A 213 6.30 -1.24 -26.31
CA ASN A 213 6.43 0.18 -26.65
C ASN A 213 7.78 0.48 -27.32
N TYR A 214 8.90 -0.08 -26.83
CA TYR A 214 10.22 0.10 -27.45
C TYR A 214 10.34 -0.59 -28.82
N ALA A 215 9.68 -1.75 -29.02
CA ALA A 215 9.67 -2.43 -30.31
C ALA A 215 8.96 -1.62 -31.41
N ASN A 216 7.88 -0.92 -31.04
CA ASN A 216 7.08 -0.11 -31.96
C ASN A 216 7.72 1.25 -32.30
N THR A 217 8.56 1.81 -31.43
CA THR A 217 9.28 3.07 -31.71
C THR A 217 10.51 2.89 -32.58
N ASN A 218 11.12 1.70 -32.61
CA ASN A 218 12.31 1.41 -33.42
C ASN A 218 11.99 0.93 -34.86
N HIS A 219 10.71 0.90 -35.25
CA HIS A 219 10.24 0.58 -36.59
C HIS A 219 9.59 1.77 -37.31
N ARG A 220 9.91 3.01 -36.89
CA ARG A 220 9.52 4.25 -37.57
C ARG A 220 10.75 5.06 -37.94
#